data_AF-A0A1X2EEU8-F1
#
_entry.id   AF-A0A1X2EEU8-F1
#
_cell.length_a   1.000
_cell.length_b   1.000
_cell.length_c   1.000
_cell.angle_alpha   90.00
_cell.angle_beta   90.00
_cell.angle_gamma   90.00
#
_symmetry.space_group_name_H-M   'P 1'
#
loop_
_entity.id
_entity.type
_entity.pdbx_description
1 polymer ?
#
loop_
_entity_poly.entity_id
_entity_poly.type
_entity_poly.pdbx_seq_one_letter_code
_entity_poly.pdbx_strand_id
1 'polypeptide(L)'
;MRCAVLLATAVLIAGCSHTITGHPESETSTPPAGTSSSALPPQTTAPGAPPPDGAAATDVIAWVEVGEQIDTGPFHTATRDGTSRDLGEDIAFLSGTTRCMTDQKYAADTLMCLVDLADPPPKPDSAYGEWIGGWVDYTGADLQVGSVHGDPGPFSKGDGADLPEGQTLRFGDFRCRAHDSDLYCVNYAHQSAVRMSAAGVVPFGCLDSVPAPEGVGLKFAC
;
A
#
# COMPACT_ATOMS: atom_id res chain seq x y z
N MET A 1 39.83 38.56 -3.48
CA MET A 1 39.08 39.04 -4.67
C MET A 1 37.64 38.56 -4.48
N ARG A 2 36.70 39.33 -3.93
CA ARG A 2 35.83 40.36 -4.58
C ARG A 2 35.44 39.89 -5.99
N CYS A 3 34.20 39.52 -6.28
CA CYS A 3 33.04 40.42 -6.38
C CYS A 3 31.72 39.84 -5.84
N ALA A 4 30.98 40.70 -5.15
CA ALA A 4 29.57 40.58 -4.83
C ALA A 4 28.74 41.37 -5.86
N VAL A 5 27.52 40.92 -6.18
CA VAL A 5 26.38 41.79 -6.52
C VAL A 5 25.08 41.09 -6.09
N LEU A 6 24.36 41.74 -5.17
CA LEU A 6 22.97 41.52 -4.77
C LEU A 6 22.03 42.14 -5.80
N LEU A 7 20.81 41.60 -5.94
CA LEU A 7 19.60 42.40 -6.19
C LEU A 7 18.35 41.60 -5.75
N ALA A 8 17.58 42.22 -4.86
CA ALA A 8 16.34 41.73 -4.29
C ALA A 8 15.14 42.42 -4.97
N THR A 9 14.01 41.72 -5.07
CA THR A 9 12.69 42.34 -5.24
C THR A 9 11.64 41.51 -4.50
N ALA A 10 11.01 42.15 -3.52
CA ALA A 10 9.85 41.67 -2.79
C ALA A 10 8.56 42.13 -3.50
N VAL A 11 7.53 41.29 -3.50
CA VAL A 11 6.14 41.71 -3.73
C VAL A 11 5.28 41.11 -2.63
N LEU A 12 4.58 42.01 -1.93
CA LEU A 12 3.56 41.76 -0.92
C LEU A 12 2.24 41.34 -1.58
N ILE A 13 1.55 40.36 -1.02
CA ILE A 13 0.10 40.24 -1.13
C ILE A 13 -0.49 40.06 0.28
N ALA A 14 -1.36 41.00 0.63
CA ALA A 14 -2.14 41.06 1.86
C ALA A 14 -3.39 40.15 1.76
N GLY A 15 -3.86 39.61 2.88
CA GLY A 15 -5.09 38.80 2.92
C GLY A 15 -5.59 38.49 4.33
N CYS A 16 -6.20 39.50 4.96
CA CYS A 16 -7.26 39.49 5.98
C CYS A 16 -7.18 38.53 7.19
N SER A 17 -6.82 39.13 8.33
CA SER A 17 -7.12 38.62 9.67
C SER A 17 -8.62 38.75 9.99
N HIS A 18 -9.22 37.69 10.55
CA HIS A 18 -10.47 37.80 11.30
C HIS A 18 -10.20 37.40 12.75
N THR A 19 -10.08 38.41 13.62
CA THR A 19 -10.18 38.27 15.07
C THR A 19 -11.64 38.48 15.44
N ILE A 20 -12.27 37.47 16.04
CA ILE A 20 -13.54 37.62 16.76
C ILE A 20 -13.20 37.51 18.24
N THR A 21 -13.17 38.65 18.93
CA THR A 21 -13.25 38.73 20.38
C THR A 21 -14.65 39.20 20.75
N GLY A 22 -15.36 38.38 21.50
CA GLY A 22 -16.69 38.70 22.02
C GLY A 22 -17.12 37.65 23.04
N HIS A 23 -16.69 37.84 24.29
CA HIS A 23 -17.28 37.19 25.46
C HIS A 23 -18.25 38.19 26.10
N PRO A 24 -19.47 37.75 26.42
CA PRO A 24 -20.10 38.16 27.66
C PRO A 24 -20.46 36.96 28.52
N GLU A 25 -20.02 37.09 29.76
CA GLU A 25 -20.54 36.64 31.05
C GLU A 25 -21.65 35.59 31.15
N SER A 26 -21.38 34.66 32.08
CA SER A 26 -22.19 33.64 32.70
C SER A 26 -23.68 33.92 32.90
N GLU A 27 -24.51 32.99 32.41
CA GLU A 27 -25.75 32.61 33.08
C GLU A 27 -25.71 31.12 33.45
N THR A 28 -25.85 30.87 34.75
CA THR A 28 -26.02 29.56 35.36
C THR A 28 -27.31 28.92 34.87
N SER A 29 -27.23 27.71 34.31
CA SER A 29 -28.39 26.83 34.17
C SER A 29 -27.98 25.36 34.31
N THR A 30 -28.64 24.71 35.26
CA THR A 30 -28.48 23.35 35.77
C THR A 30 -28.61 22.26 34.69
N PRO A 31 -27.85 21.15 34.76
CA PRO A 31 -27.84 20.12 33.72
C PRO A 31 -29.06 19.17 33.80
N PRO A 32 -29.64 18.75 32.66
CA PRO A 32 -30.39 17.49 32.61
C PRO A 32 -29.41 16.33 32.39
N ALA A 33 -29.66 15.23 33.12
CA ALA A 33 -28.97 13.96 32.97
C ALA A 33 -29.16 13.42 31.54
N GLY A 34 -28.10 13.45 30.74
CA GLY A 34 -28.02 12.86 29.42
C GLY A 34 -27.32 11.51 29.50
N THR A 35 -28.04 10.47 29.10
CA THR A 35 -27.63 9.07 29.00
C THR A 35 -26.26 8.91 28.34
N SER A 36 -25.32 8.22 29.01
CA SER A 36 -24.07 7.77 28.40
C SER A 36 -24.34 6.71 27.34
N SER A 37 -24.51 7.14 26.09
CA SER A 37 -24.31 6.26 24.95
C SER A 37 -22.81 6.20 24.66
N SER A 38 -22.20 5.03 24.87
CA SER A 38 -20.88 4.72 24.33
C SER A 38 -20.91 4.99 22.83
N ALA A 39 -20.27 6.08 22.40
CA ALA A 39 -19.98 6.29 21.00
C ALA A 39 -18.94 5.25 20.59
N LEU A 40 -19.33 4.33 19.70
CA LEU A 40 -18.37 3.55 18.93
C LEU A 40 -17.45 4.54 18.19
N PRO A 41 -16.14 4.26 18.06
CA PRO A 41 -15.27 5.08 17.21
C PRO A 41 -15.88 5.16 15.79
N PRO A 42 -15.75 6.31 15.10
CA PRO A 42 -16.24 6.44 13.74
C PRO A 42 -15.56 5.37 12.87
N GLN A 43 -16.36 4.46 12.30
CA GLN A 43 -15.92 3.68 11.16
C GLN A 43 -15.84 4.65 9.98
N THR A 44 -14.65 5.12 9.67
CA THR A 44 -14.38 5.88 8.45
C THR A 44 -14.62 4.94 7.27
N THR A 45 -15.84 4.92 6.73
CA THR A 45 -16.13 4.21 5.49
C THR A 45 -15.27 4.84 4.40
N ALA A 46 -14.36 4.06 3.84
CA ALA A 46 -13.47 4.50 2.78
C ALA A 46 -14.28 5.09 1.61
N PRO A 47 -13.94 6.28 1.08
CA PRO A 47 -14.71 6.85 -0.01
C PRO A 47 -14.55 6.02 -1.30
N GLY A 48 -15.70 5.69 -1.91
CA GLY A 48 -15.84 5.23 -3.30
C GLY A 48 -15.41 3.79 -3.59
N ALA A 49 -16.17 3.13 -4.49
CA ALA A 49 -15.75 1.86 -5.09
C ALA A 49 -14.41 2.03 -5.83
N PRO A 50 -13.55 1.00 -5.88
CA PRO A 50 -12.29 1.04 -6.61
C PRO A 50 -12.55 1.22 -8.11
N PRO A 51 -11.58 1.79 -8.85
CA PRO A 51 -11.64 1.79 -10.31
C PRO A 51 -11.76 0.35 -10.86
N PRO A 52 -12.54 0.13 -11.93
CA PRO A 52 -12.68 -1.18 -12.53
C PRO A 52 -11.37 -1.65 -13.18
N ASP A 53 -11.24 -2.96 -13.38
CA ASP A 53 -10.14 -3.54 -14.17
C ASP A 53 -10.04 -2.86 -15.55
N GLY A 54 -8.82 -2.50 -15.96
CA GLY A 54 -8.55 -1.76 -17.20
C GLY A 54 -8.69 -0.23 -17.10
N ALA A 55 -8.99 0.32 -15.92
CA ALA A 55 -8.90 1.76 -15.67
C ALA A 55 -7.46 2.29 -15.81
N ALA A 56 -7.32 3.62 -15.94
CA ALA A 56 -6.00 4.24 -15.97
C ALA A 56 -5.33 4.12 -14.59
N ALA A 57 -4.01 3.91 -14.56
CA ALA A 57 -3.27 3.85 -13.29
C ALA A 57 -3.41 5.14 -12.47
N THR A 58 -3.55 6.30 -13.12
CA THR A 58 -3.81 7.58 -12.44
C THR A 58 -5.10 7.57 -11.63
N ASP A 59 -6.14 6.84 -12.10
CA ASP A 59 -7.41 6.72 -11.39
C ASP A 59 -7.26 5.81 -10.16
N VAL A 60 -6.46 4.74 -10.28
CA VAL A 60 -6.12 3.85 -9.15
C VAL A 60 -5.28 4.58 -8.12
N ILE A 61 -4.28 5.35 -8.54
CA ILE A 61 -3.46 6.19 -7.67
C ILE A 61 -4.33 7.18 -6.91
N ALA A 62 -5.16 7.95 -7.61
CA ALA A 62 -6.03 8.93 -6.98
C ALA A 62 -7.00 8.26 -5.98
N TRP A 63 -7.54 7.09 -6.32
CA TRP A 63 -8.39 6.34 -5.40
C TRP A 63 -7.62 5.83 -4.18
N VAL A 64 -6.44 5.23 -4.35
CA VAL A 64 -5.61 4.79 -3.22
C VAL A 64 -5.29 5.96 -2.30
N GLU A 65 -4.94 7.13 -2.85
CA GLU A 65 -4.56 8.32 -2.05
C GLU A 65 -5.65 8.90 -1.15
N VAL A 66 -6.92 8.64 -1.48
CA VAL A 66 -8.07 9.08 -0.69
C VAL A 66 -8.23 8.29 0.62
N GLY A 67 -7.65 7.09 0.72
CA GLY A 67 -7.69 6.30 1.94
C GLY A 67 -6.89 6.94 3.08
N GLU A 68 -7.36 6.76 4.32
CA GLU A 68 -6.67 7.27 5.51
C GLU A 68 -5.30 6.60 5.66
N GLN A 69 -4.24 7.40 5.81
CA GLN A 69 -2.87 6.88 5.95
C GLN A 69 -2.69 6.30 7.36
N ILE A 70 -2.35 5.01 7.44
CA ILE A 70 -2.01 4.36 8.71
C ILE A 70 -0.57 4.65 9.12
N ASP A 71 -0.31 4.62 10.43
CA ASP A 71 1.04 4.61 10.99
C ASP A 71 1.82 3.38 10.47
N THR A 72 3.02 3.62 9.96
CA THR A 72 3.87 2.60 9.35
C THR A 72 4.62 1.76 10.38
N GLY A 73 4.80 2.28 11.62
CA GLY A 73 5.58 1.65 12.67
C GLY A 73 5.26 0.17 12.93
N PRO A 74 3.98 -0.23 13.10
CA PRO A 74 3.59 -1.62 13.34
C PRO A 74 3.93 -2.58 12.19
N PHE A 75 4.17 -2.08 10.97
CA PHE A 75 4.43 -2.87 9.78
C PHE A 75 5.92 -3.21 9.60
N HIS A 76 6.81 -2.69 10.46
CA HIS A 76 8.23 -3.05 10.54
C HIS A 76 8.48 -4.27 11.45
N THR A 77 7.46 -5.09 11.70
CA THR A 77 7.56 -6.30 12.50
C THR A 77 6.89 -7.45 11.76
N ALA A 78 7.55 -8.61 11.77
CA ALA A 78 6.93 -9.87 11.37
C ALA A 78 6.88 -10.84 12.55
N THR A 79 5.77 -11.56 12.71
CA THR A 79 5.57 -12.53 13.77
C THR A 79 5.41 -13.93 13.19
N ARG A 80 6.14 -14.88 13.75
CA ARG A 80 6.03 -16.30 13.39
C ARG A 80 6.12 -17.15 14.64
N ASP A 81 5.22 -18.11 14.80
CA ASP A 81 5.21 -19.04 15.93
C ASP A 81 5.28 -18.31 17.29
N GLY A 82 4.56 -17.17 17.40
CA GLY A 82 4.54 -16.32 18.59
C GLY A 82 5.80 -15.47 18.82
N THR A 83 6.80 -15.56 17.94
CA THR A 83 8.04 -14.76 18.02
C THR A 83 7.98 -13.62 17.01
N SER A 84 8.02 -12.39 17.53
CA SER A 84 8.13 -11.19 16.70
C SER A 84 9.59 -10.86 16.38
N ARG A 85 9.83 -10.41 15.17
CA ARG A 85 11.13 -9.99 14.64
C ARG A 85 10.99 -8.58 14.08
N ASP A 86 11.91 -7.72 14.48
CA ASP A 86 12.10 -6.41 13.86
C ASP A 86 12.62 -6.60 12.43
N LEU A 87 12.01 -5.91 11.48
CA LEU A 87 12.33 -5.96 10.07
C LEU A 87 13.30 -4.85 9.63
N GLY A 88 13.68 -3.94 10.52
CA GLY A 88 14.39 -2.71 10.16
C GLY A 88 13.55 -1.88 9.20
N GLU A 89 14.12 -1.55 8.04
CA GLU A 89 13.45 -0.76 7.00
C GLU A 89 12.44 -1.59 6.17
N ASP A 90 12.45 -2.92 6.30
CA ASP A 90 11.50 -3.77 5.59
C ASP A 90 10.08 -3.64 6.17
N ILE A 91 9.10 -3.81 5.29
CA ILE A 91 7.67 -3.80 5.62
C ILE A 91 7.12 -5.21 5.48
N ALA A 92 6.20 -5.60 6.36
CA ALA A 92 5.34 -6.77 6.18
C ALA A 92 3.90 -6.44 6.57
N PHE A 93 2.93 -6.94 5.81
CA PHE A 93 1.52 -6.75 6.12
C PHE A 93 0.62 -7.83 5.51
N LEU A 94 -0.60 -7.92 6.03
CA LEU A 94 -1.67 -8.79 5.54
C LEU A 94 -2.84 -7.96 4.98
N SER A 95 -3.53 -8.48 3.99
CA SER A 95 -4.80 -7.94 3.49
C SER A 95 -5.62 -9.07 2.87
N GLY A 96 -6.73 -9.46 3.51
CA GLY A 96 -7.54 -10.59 3.05
C GLY A 96 -6.72 -11.89 2.99
N THR A 97 -6.61 -12.48 1.79
CA THR A 97 -5.81 -13.68 1.54
C THR A 97 -4.40 -13.39 1.03
N THR A 98 -4.00 -12.11 1.04
CA THR A 98 -2.70 -11.67 0.54
C THR A 98 -1.79 -11.33 1.71
N ARG A 99 -0.56 -11.84 1.69
CA ARG A 99 0.52 -11.45 2.60
C ARG A 99 1.64 -10.82 1.79
N CYS A 100 2.10 -9.65 2.18
CA CYS A 100 3.11 -8.90 1.45
C CYS A 100 4.29 -8.55 2.35
N MET A 101 5.47 -8.44 1.74
CA MET A 101 6.71 -8.11 2.41
C MET A 101 7.70 -7.46 1.44
N THR A 102 8.61 -6.62 1.96
CA THR A 102 9.82 -6.20 1.23
C THR A 102 11.05 -6.94 1.75
N ASP A 103 12.08 -7.05 0.91
CA ASP A 103 13.40 -7.47 1.34
C ASP A 103 14.47 -6.59 0.70
N GLN A 104 14.73 -5.43 1.29
CA GLN A 104 15.69 -4.45 0.75
C GLN A 104 17.10 -5.02 0.58
N LYS A 105 17.44 -6.10 1.30
CA LYS A 105 18.76 -6.73 1.22
C LYS A 105 18.92 -7.59 -0.03
N TYR A 106 17.88 -8.30 -0.46
CA TYR A 106 17.96 -9.28 -1.55
C TYR A 106 17.09 -8.92 -2.77
N ALA A 107 16.08 -8.09 -2.60
CA ALA A 107 15.11 -7.66 -3.62
C ALA A 107 14.71 -6.19 -3.37
N ALA A 108 15.68 -5.29 -3.52
CA ALA A 108 15.44 -3.85 -3.42
C ALA A 108 14.31 -3.41 -4.38
N ASP A 109 13.55 -2.41 -3.94
CA ASP A 109 12.46 -1.81 -4.72
C ASP A 109 11.38 -2.81 -5.20
N THR A 110 11.28 -3.97 -4.56
CA THR A 110 10.30 -5.02 -4.90
C THR A 110 9.33 -5.22 -3.73
N LEU A 111 8.04 -5.09 -4.01
CA LEU A 111 6.97 -5.59 -3.15
C LEU A 111 6.69 -7.05 -3.53
N MET A 112 6.93 -7.94 -2.58
CA MET A 112 6.76 -9.38 -2.75
C MET A 112 5.48 -9.78 -2.03
N CYS A 113 4.56 -10.47 -2.70
CA CYS A 113 3.30 -10.91 -2.10
C CYS A 113 3.04 -12.39 -2.39
N LEU A 114 2.50 -13.10 -1.40
CA LEU A 114 1.87 -14.40 -1.59
C LEU A 114 0.36 -14.19 -1.58
N VAL A 115 -0.28 -14.52 -2.69
CA VAL A 115 -1.73 -14.42 -2.88
C VAL A 115 -2.32 -15.83 -2.94
N ASP A 116 -3.34 -16.11 -2.14
CA ASP A 116 -4.13 -17.34 -2.28
C ASP A 116 -5.06 -17.24 -3.49
N LEU A 117 -4.51 -17.50 -4.68
CA LEU A 117 -5.23 -17.46 -5.95
C LEU A 117 -6.14 -18.68 -6.10
N ALA A 118 -7.40 -18.45 -6.48
CA ALA A 118 -8.34 -19.53 -6.79
C ALA A 118 -7.97 -20.30 -8.08
N ASP A 119 -7.34 -19.62 -9.04
CA ASP A 119 -6.86 -20.19 -10.30
C ASP A 119 -5.44 -19.65 -10.61
N PRO A 120 -4.40 -20.17 -9.96
CA PRO A 120 -3.03 -19.71 -10.17
C PRO A 120 -2.50 -20.12 -11.55
N PRO A 121 -1.51 -19.39 -12.12
CA PRO A 121 -0.83 -19.83 -13.34
C PRO A 121 -0.29 -21.25 -13.21
N PRO A 122 -0.42 -22.10 -14.25
CA PRO A 122 0.12 -23.44 -14.21
C PRO A 122 1.65 -23.39 -14.12
N LYS A 123 2.25 -24.38 -13.44
CA LYS A 123 3.70 -24.54 -13.37
C LYS A 123 4.28 -24.69 -14.78
N PRO A 124 5.20 -23.82 -15.24
CA PRO A 124 5.88 -23.98 -16.51
C PRO A 124 6.75 -25.25 -16.53
N ASP A 125 6.89 -25.90 -17.69
CA ASP A 125 7.79 -27.07 -17.83
C ASP A 125 9.25 -26.73 -17.54
N SER A 126 9.65 -25.47 -17.74
CA SER A 126 10.98 -24.96 -17.41
C SER A 126 11.21 -24.75 -15.91
N ALA A 127 10.18 -24.83 -15.07
CA ALA A 127 10.28 -24.55 -13.65
C ALA A 127 10.92 -25.72 -12.88
N TYR A 128 12.15 -25.53 -12.44
CA TYR A 128 12.86 -26.47 -11.57
C TYR A 128 12.84 -25.98 -10.11
N GLY A 129 12.36 -26.84 -9.20
CA GLY A 129 12.19 -26.53 -7.77
C GLY A 129 10.74 -26.39 -7.33
N GLU A 130 10.56 -25.81 -6.13
CA GLU A 130 9.27 -25.54 -5.52
C GLU A 130 8.56 -24.39 -6.24
N TRP A 131 7.43 -24.72 -6.86
CA TRP A 131 6.61 -23.78 -7.62
C TRP A 131 5.56 -23.17 -6.71
N ILE A 132 5.49 -21.84 -6.69
CA ILE A 132 4.48 -21.10 -5.94
C ILE A 132 3.68 -20.24 -6.90
N GLY A 133 2.52 -20.74 -7.34
CA GLY A 133 1.68 -20.06 -8.34
C GLY A 133 1.12 -18.71 -7.87
N GLY A 134 0.97 -18.52 -6.57
CA GLY A 134 0.52 -17.27 -5.95
C GLY A 134 1.64 -16.28 -5.59
N TRP A 135 2.89 -16.56 -5.96
CA TRP A 135 3.99 -15.64 -5.71
C TRP A 135 3.92 -14.46 -6.67
N VAL A 136 3.95 -13.24 -6.13
CA VAL A 136 3.90 -12.00 -6.88
C VAL A 136 5.10 -11.15 -6.53
N ASP A 137 5.89 -10.77 -7.54
CA ASP A 137 6.94 -9.75 -7.40
C ASP A 137 6.54 -8.51 -8.20
N TYR A 138 6.42 -7.38 -7.53
CA TYR A 138 5.99 -6.11 -8.11
C TYR A 138 7.00 -4.99 -7.82
N THR A 139 7.63 -4.45 -8.88
CA THR A 139 8.63 -3.36 -8.76
C THR A 139 8.07 -1.99 -9.16
N GLY A 140 6.84 -1.95 -9.67
CA GLY A 140 6.31 -0.79 -10.40
C GLY A 140 6.50 -0.92 -11.91
N ALA A 141 7.74 -1.10 -12.39
CA ALA A 141 8.01 -1.31 -13.82
C ALA A 141 7.72 -2.73 -14.28
N ASP A 142 7.80 -3.69 -13.36
CA ASP A 142 7.67 -5.11 -13.61
C ASP A 142 6.66 -5.75 -12.65
N LEU A 143 5.92 -6.72 -13.16
CA LEU A 143 5.05 -7.59 -12.38
C LEU A 143 5.24 -9.05 -12.82
N GLN A 144 5.50 -9.94 -11.87
CA GLN A 144 5.57 -11.38 -12.11
C GLN A 144 4.53 -12.09 -11.25
N VAL A 145 3.91 -13.15 -11.79
CA VAL A 145 2.96 -13.99 -11.06
C VAL A 145 3.29 -15.46 -11.29
N GLY A 146 3.51 -16.18 -10.20
CA GLY A 146 3.93 -17.56 -10.21
C GLY A 146 5.42 -17.70 -10.54
N SER A 147 6.20 -18.23 -9.60
CA SER A 147 7.64 -18.43 -9.76
C SER A 147 8.15 -19.53 -8.85
N VAL A 148 9.38 -19.99 -9.11
CA VAL A 148 10.07 -20.93 -8.24
C VAL A 148 10.73 -20.22 -7.07
N HIS A 149 10.46 -20.66 -5.84
CA HIS A 149 11.07 -20.10 -4.64
C HIS A 149 11.48 -21.21 -3.67
N GLY A 150 12.74 -21.17 -3.23
CA GLY A 150 13.27 -22.09 -2.22
C GLY A 150 13.24 -21.48 -0.82
N ASP A 151 13.32 -22.36 0.18
CA ASP A 151 13.41 -21.95 1.59
C ASP A 151 14.87 -21.84 2.09
N PRO A 152 15.18 -20.86 2.97
CA PRO A 152 14.24 -19.88 3.54
C PRO A 152 14.06 -18.64 2.64
N GLY A 153 12.82 -18.36 2.22
CA GLY A 153 12.43 -17.11 1.55
C GLY A 153 12.11 -15.97 2.55
N PRO A 154 11.83 -14.73 2.08
CA PRO A 154 11.52 -13.59 2.95
C PRO A 154 10.36 -13.87 3.91
N PHE A 155 9.32 -14.59 3.45
CA PHE A 155 8.16 -14.95 4.27
C PHE A 155 8.47 -15.91 5.44
N SER A 156 9.68 -16.48 5.51
CA SER A 156 10.16 -17.18 6.71
C SER A 156 10.33 -16.24 7.92
N LYS A 157 10.45 -14.91 7.70
CA LYS A 157 10.48 -13.89 8.75
C LYS A 157 9.17 -13.84 9.56
N GLY A 158 8.03 -14.19 8.94
CA GLY A 158 6.71 -14.24 9.58
C GLY A 158 5.64 -13.45 8.84
N ASP A 159 4.53 -13.19 9.54
CA ASP A 159 3.42 -12.37 9.06
C ASP A 159 3.48 -10.98 9.68
N GLY A 160 3.15 -9.96 8.88
CA GLY A 160 3.06 -8.58 9.35
C GLY A 160 1.70 -8.26 9.99
N ALA A 161 1.50 -6.98 10.31
CA ALA A 161 0.21 -6.48 10.79
C ALA A 161 -0.84 -6.47 9.67
N ASP A 162 -2.12 -6.60 10.04
CA ASP A 162 -3.22 -6.42 9.10
C ASP A 162 -3.31 -4.96 8.63
N LEU A 163 -3.42 -4.75 7.32
CA LEU A 163 -3.82 -3.48 6.72
C LEU A 163 -5.35 -3.38 6.76
N PRO A 164 -5.94 -2.47 7.57
CA PRO A 164 -7.39 -2.41 7.72
C PRO A 164 -8.10 -1.92 6.46
N GLU A 165 -9.35 -2.36 6.31
CA GLU A 165 -10.25 -1.93 5.23
C GLU A 165 -10.24 -0.41 5.05
N GLY A 166 -10.01 0.04 3.81
CA GLY A 166 -10.02 1.45 3.44
C GLY A 166 -8.79 2.26 3.83
N GLN A 167 -7.91 1.73 4.68
CA GLN A 167 -6.68 2.42 5.08
C GLN A 167 -5.58 2.21 4.06
N THR A 168 -4.62 3.14 4.06
CA THR A 168 -3.47 3.13 3.16
C THR A 168 -2.18 2.99 3.91
N LEU A 169 -1.30 2.12 3.42
CA LEU A 169 0.06 1.94 3.90
C LEU A 169 1.02 2.47 2.82
N ARG A 170 1.96 3.34 3.21
CA ARG A 170 2.92 3.96 2.28
C ARG A 170 4.33 3.64 2.74
N PHE A 171 5.18 3.23 1.80
CA PHE A 171 6.58 2.86 2.05
C PHE A 171 7.35 2.91 0.72
N GLY A 172 8.55 3.50 0.72
CA GLY A 172 9.29 3.76 -0.52
C GLY A 172 8.42 4.49 -1.56
N ASP A 173 8.42 3.98 -2.80
CA ASP A 173 7.56 4.44 -3.89
C ASP A 173 6.18 3.76 -3.91
N PHE A 174 5.89 2.87 -2.96
CA PHE A 174 4.64 2.14 -2.90
C PHE A 174 3.61 2.81 -2.01
N ARG A 175 2.34 2.66 -2.40
CA ARG A 175 1.21 2.86 -1.50
C ARG A 175 0.16 1.80 -1.76
N CYS A 176 -0.29 1.14 -0.71
CA CYS A 176 -1.28 0.09 -0.80
C CYS A 176 -2.56 0.47 -0.05
N ARG A 177 -3.73 0.08 -0.56
CA ARG A 177 -5.04 0.22 0.09
C ARG A 177 -5.78 -1.11 0.07
N ALA A 178 -6.31 -1.53 1.21
CA ALA A 178 -7.17 -2.69 1.32
C ALA A 178 -8.63 -2.33 0.98
N HIS A 179 -9.32 -3.19 0.24
CA HIS A 179 -10.74 -3.05 -0.03
C HIS A 179 -11.44 -4.38 -0.34
N ASP A 180 -12.48 -4.75 0.43
CA ASP A 180 -13.32 -5.94 0.19
C ASP A 180 -12.51 -7.26 0.03
N SER A 181 -11.40 -7.39 0.78
CA SER A 181 -10.39 -8.47 0.70
C SER A 181 -9.42 -8.40 -0.48
N ASP A 182 -9.60 -7.44 -1.39
CA ASP A 182 -8.63 -7.11 -2.42
C ASP A 182 -7.57 -6.16 -1.86
N LEU A 183 -6.37 -6.25 -2.42
CA LEU A 183 -5.27 -5.33 -2.15
C LEU A 183 -4.91 -4.57 -3.43
N TYR A 184 -4.92 -3.25 -3.36
CA TYR A 184 -4.46 -2.39 -4.45
C TYR A 184 -3.15 -1.76 -4.04
N CYS A 185 -2.08 -1.97 -4.80
CA CYS A 185 -0.77 -1.35 -4.56
C CYS A 185 -0.34 -0.55 -5.78
N VAL A 186 -0.04 0.73 -5.58
CA VAL A 186 0.48 1.62 -6.62
C VAL A 186 1.97 1.84 -6.45
N ASN A 187 2.66 2.16 -7.54
CA ASN A 187 4.04 2.62 -7.52
C ASN A 187 4.14 4.01 -8.16
N TYR A 188 4.64 4.98 -7.39
CA TYR A 188 4.70 6.37 -7.81
C TYR A 188 5.80 6.66 -8.84
N ALA A 189 6.93 5.96 -8.78
CA ALA A 189 8.03 6.16 -9.72
C ALA A 189 7.65 5.73 -11.15
N HIS A 190 6.83 4.67 -11.26
CA HIS A 190 6.44 4.08 -12.54
C HIS A 190 5.01 4.43 -12.97
N GLN A 191 4.23 5.11 -12.12
CA GLN A 191 2.82 5.45 -12.39
C GLN A 191 2.01 4.21 -12.80
N SER A 192 2.23 3.11 -12.09
CA SER A 192 1.60 1.81 -12.32
C SER A 192 0.91 1.33 -11.04
N ALA A 193 0.04 0.33 -11.20
CA ALA A 193 -0.62 -0.30 -10.06
C ALA A 193 -0.88 -1.78 -10.30
N VAL A 194 -1.20 -2.47 -9.22
CA VAL A 194 -1.66 -3.87 -9.25
C VAL A 194 -2.81 -4.05 -8.24
N ARG A 195 -3.84 -4.79 -8.65
CA ARG A 195 -4.86 -5.37 -7.77
C ARG A 195 -4.52 -6.84 -7.53
N MET A 196 -4.51 -7.26 -6.29
CA MET A 196 -4.24 -8.63 -5.87
C MET A 196 -5.42 -9.14 -5.06
N SER A 197 -6.03 -10.24 -5.51
CA SER A 197 -7.05 -10.94 -4.75
C SER A 197 -7.14 -12.41 -5.15
N ALA A 198 -7.97 -13.19 -4.46
CA ALA A 198 -8.20 -14.59 -4.81
C ALA A 198 -8.72 -14.77 -6.25
N ALA A 199 -9.37 -13.75 -6.82
CA ALA A 199 -9.88 -13.79 -8.20
C ALA A 199 -8.77 -13.59 -9.25
N GLY A 200 -7.60 -13.08 -8.88
CA GLY A 200 -6.49 -12.85 -9.79
C GLY A 200 -5.59 -11.68 -9.40
N VAL A 201 -4.54 -11.52 -10.20
CA VAL A 201 -3.63 -10.36 -10.15
C VAL A 201 -3.85 -9.53 -11.41
N VAL A 202 -4.25 -8.28 -11.25
CA VAL A 202 -4.60 -7.38 -12.36
C VAL A 202 -3.66 -6.17 -12.39
N PRO A 203 -2.84 -5.99 -13.44
CA PRO A 203 -2.01 -4.81 -13.61
C PRO A 203 -2.80 -3.61 -14.14
N PHE A 204 -2.29 -2.41 -13.85
CA PHE A 204 -2.75 -1.13 -14.39
C PHE A 204 -1.56 -0.29 -14.85
N GLY A 205 -1.80 0.64 -15.79
CA GLY A 205 -0.80 1.57 -16.29
C GLY A 205 -0.01 0.99 -17.46
N CYS A 206 1.31 1.16 -17.46
CA CYS A 206 2.19 0.69 -18.54
C CYS A 206 2.49 -0.82 -18.52
N LEU A 207 2.00 -1.55 -17.52
CA LEU A 207 2.25 -2.97 -17.34
C LEU A 207 1.46 -3.81 -18.36
N ASP A 208 2.06 -4.04 -19.51
CA ASP A 208 1.50 -4.89 -20.56
C ASP A 208 2.01 -6.33 -20.43
N SER A 209 1.20 -7.30 -20.86
CA SER A 209 1.62 -8.70 -20.88
C SER A 209 2.77 -8.88 -21.87
N VAL A 210 3.84 -9.50 -21.40
CA VAL A 210 5.01 -9.85 -22.21
C VAL A 210 5.37 -11.33 -22.00
N PRO A 211 6.16 -11.94 -22.89
CA PRO A 211 6.61 -13.32 -22.70
C PRO A 211 7.29 -13.51 -21.34
N ALA A 212 6.83 -14.49 -20.56
CA ALA A 212 7.42 -14.82 -19.28
C ALA A 212 8.80 -15.48 -19.48
N PRO A 213 9.81 -15.13 -18.66
CA PRO A 213 11.10 -15.83 -18.66
C PRO A 213 10.94 -17.26 -18.12
N GLU A 214 11.99 -18.06 -18.25
CA GLU A 214 11.99 -19.43 -17.73
C GLU A 214 11.67 -19.46 -16.22
N GLY A 215 10.74 -20.33 -15.84
CA GLY A 215 10.38 -20.55 -14.44
C GLY A 215 9.41 -19.53 -13.87
N VAL A 216 8.84 -18.65 -14.70
CA VAL A 216 7.82 -17.66 -14.34
C VAL A 216 6.52 -17.95 -15.09
N GLY A 217 5.39 -17.81 -14.41
CA GLY A 217 4.07 -18.13 -14.96
C GLY A 217 3.54 -17.01 -15.86
N LEU A 218 3.45 -15.81 -15.31
CA LEU A 218 3.04 -14.60 -16.01
C LEU A 218 4.05 -13.47 -15.80
N LYS A 219 4.23 -12.66 -16.83
CA LYS A 219 5.07 -11.46 -16.78
C LYS A 219 4.33 -10.28 -17.41
N PHE A 220 4.44 -9.14 -16.74
CA PHE A 220 4.06 -7.83 -17.27
C PHE A 220 5.21 -6.87 -17.08
N ALA A 221 5.36 -5.95 -18.03
CA ALA A 221 6.41 -4.95 -18.01
C ALA A 221 5.96 -3.68 -18.75
N CYS A 222 6.52 -2.56 -18.30
CA CYS A 222 6.66 -1.35 -19.11
C CYS A 222 7.93 -1.46 -20.00
#